data_AF-A0A1M3E6Y1-F1
#
_entry.id   AF-A0A1M3E6Y1-F1
#
_cell.length_a   1.000
_cell.length_b   1.000
_cell.length_c   1.000
_cell.angle_alpha   90.00
_cell.angle_beta   90.00
_cell.angle_gamma   90.00
#
_symmetry.space_group_name_H-M   'P 1'
#
loop_
_entity.id
_entity.type
_entity.pdbx_description
1 polymer ?
#
loop_
_entity_poly.entity_id
_entity_poly.type
_entity_poly.pdbx_seq_one_letter_code
_entity_poly.pdbx_strand_id
1 'polypeptide(L)'
;MNIGEQHKTEFLAGIRSLGFEEGLLDDYYDMLRNGQQDAVSWKEYRDFDNSRVLYEPELRRDELGLPYLFAYNATLLETHPIKHGVYGHIDTETIEDCLKDGKWLTDPALFSDLLAQLTELSVCGNSIAKDIAQRLETRYLMGTSATRHINVDWLLKRFGKSHYFRCDQQGLSDVSLIQAYNLMSGRPVLRFEATEPNVYTGYWFGLKRFPEPMIGEKGSLWFEEKQYRGFKPHLLLRKLPINDIEKEGTDTLLIQQLINGGFAHSIIRVAGEKRLSRISADAENNRLRLFNAKGQEFSLLIFSPLKKTELPLKKKPPPFKRNNRNRP
;
A
#
# COMPACT_ATOMS: atom_id res chain seq x y z
N MET A 1 20.71 13.02 -30.51
CA MET A 1 20.37 11.89 -29.61
C MET A 1 19.45 10.97 -30.41
N ASN A 2 19.72 9.67 -30.46
CA ASN A 2 18.91 8.71 -31.22
C ASN A 2 17.55 8.53 -30.53
N ILE A 3 16.43 8.56 -31.27
CA ILE A 3 15.06 8.42 -30.73
C ILE A 3 14.95 7.17 -29.86
N GLY A 4 15.63 6.07 -30.24
CA GLY A 4 15.64 4.83 -29.46
C GLY A 4 16.36 4.93 -28.11
N GLU A 5 17.39 5.76 -27.99
CA GLU A 5 18.17 5.96 -26.75
C GLU A 5 17.42 6.86 -25.76
N GLN A 6 16.79 7.92 -26.28
CA GLN A 6 15.94 8.80 -25.47
C GLN A 6 14.76 8.01 -24.91
N HIS A 7 14.07 7.25 -25.75
CA HIS A 7 12.96 6.40 -25.32
C HIS A 7 13.39 5.34 -24.30
N LYS A 8 14.53 4.67 -24.49
CA LYS A 8 15.05 3.70 -23.51
C LYS A 8 15.25 4.34 -22.14
N THR A 9 15.82 5.54 -22.12
CA THR A 9 16.04 6.30 -20.88
C THR A 9 14.72 6.64 -20.17
N GLU A 10 13.74 7.15 -20.92
CA GLU A 10 12.41 7.51 -20.40
C GLU A 10 11.64 6.27 -19.93
N PHE A 11 11.67 5.18 -20.69
CA PHE A 11 11.07 3.89 -20.33
C PHE A 11 11.64 3.37 -19.01
N LEU A 12 12.96 3.26 -18.88
CA LEU A 12 13.60 2.73 -17.67
C LEU A 12 13.32 3.62 -16.46
N ALA A 13 13.31 4.95 -16.65
CA ALA A 13 12.96 5.89 -15.59
C ALA A 13 11.50 5.71 -15.14
N GLY A 14 10.57 5.54 -16.10
CA GLY A 14 9.16 5.27 -15.83
C GLY A 14 8.93 3.98 -15.05
N ILE A 15 9.49 2.86 -15.51
CA ILE A 15 9.39 1.55 -14.83
C ILE A 15 9.93 1.63 -13.40
N ARG A 16 11.10 2.24 -13.21
CA ARG A 16 11.73 2.40 -11.88
C ARG A 16 10.90 3.30 -10.98
N SER A 17 10.27 4.36 -11.51
CA SER A 17 9.41 5.26 -10.72
C SER A 17 8.18 4.56 -10.15
N LEU A 18 7.72 3.48 -10.79
CA LEU A 18 6.63 2.63 -10.28
C LEU A 18 7.10 1.67 -9.18
N GLY A 19 8.41 1.47 -9.01
CA GLY A 19 9.03 0.61 -8.01
C GLY A 19 9.49 -0.75 -8.53
N PHE A 20 9.42 -1.00 -9.85
CA PHE A 20 10.00 -2.19 -10.44
C PHE A 20 11.51 -2.03 -10.56
N GLU A 21 12.24 -2.99 -9.99
CA GLU A 21 13.70 -2.98 -10.00
C GLU A 21 14.17 -4.37 -10.42
N GLU A 22 14.52 -4.52 -11.70
CA GLU A 22 15.12 -5.75 -12.18
C GLU A 22 16.40 -5.43 -12.95
N GLY A 23 17.46 -6.20 -12.63
CA GLY A 23 18.78 -6.04 -13.25
C GLY A 23 18.80 -6.33 -14.75
N LEU A 24 17.75 -6.95 -15.28
CA LEU A 24 17.58 -7.36 -16.68
C LEU A 24 16.62 -6.45 -17.46
N LEU A 25 16.11 -5.35 -16.87
CA LEU A 25 15.19 -4.44 -17.58
C LEU A 25 15.78 -3.88 -18.88
N ASP A 26 17.09 -3.63 -18.89
CA ASP A 26 17.82 -3.19 -20.08
C ASP A 26 17.80 -4.26 -21.18
N ASP A 27 18.00 -5.53 -20.82
CA ASP A 27 17.97 -6.66 -21.74
C ASP A 27 16.56 -6.90 -22.28
N TYR A 28 15.53 -6.83 -21.42
CA TYR A 28 14.13 -6.97 -21.83
C TYR A 28 13.69 -5.86 -22.79
N TYR A 29 14.14 -4.62 -22.54
CA TYR A 29 13.92 -3.53 -23.48
C TYR A 29 14.54 -3.84 -24.84
N ASP A 30 15.80 -4.27 -24.87
CA ASP A 30 16.51 -4.54 -26.12
C ASP A 30 15.90 -5.75 -26.87
N MET A 31 15.49 -6.79 -26.16
CA MET A 31 14.79 -7.96 -26.74
C MET A 31 13.49 -7.56 -27.43
N LEU A 32 12.65 -6.75 -26.76
CA LEU A 32 11.39 -6.25 -27.33
C LEU A 32 11.66 -5.30 -28.48
N ARG A 33 12.61 -4.37 -28.33
CA ARG A 33 12.92 -3.37 -29.35
C ARG A 33 13.43 -4.01 -30.64
N ASN A 34 14.26 -5.04 -30.52
CA ASN A 34 14.81 -5.79 -31.65
C ASN A 34 13.84 -6.82 -32.24
N GLY A 35 12.62 -6.94 -31.69
CA GLY A 35 11.59 -7.87 -32.18
C GLY A 35 11.92 -9.34 -31.95
N GLN A 36 12.77 -9.65 -30.96
CA GLN A 36 13.06 -11.02 -30.57
C GLN A 36 11.89 -11.64 -29.79
N GLN A 37 11.11 -10.80 -29.12
CA GLN A 37 9.86 -11.15 -28.43
C GLN A 37 8.83 -10.04 -28.63
N ASP A 38 7.55 -10.41 -28.58
CA ASP A 38 6.42 -9.46 -28.64
C ASP A 38 5.96 -9.01 -27.25
N ALA A 39 6.21 -9.84 -26.24
CA ALA A 39 5.91 -9.55 -24.84
C ALA A 39 6.93 -10.25 -23.92
N VAL A 40 7.23 -9.61 -22.79
CA VAL A 40 8.08 -10.15 -21.72
C VAL A 40 7.33 -10.01 -20.39
N SER A 41 7.36 -11.04 -19.55
CA SER A 41 6.89 -10.95 -18.18
C SER A 41 7.85 -11.64 -17.21
N TRP A 42 7.92 -11.10 -16.00
CA TRP A 42 8.70 -11.69 -14.91
C TRP A 42 7.91 -11.67 -13.61
N LYS A 43 8.50 -12.21 -12.54
CA LYS A 43 7.91 -12.25 -11.20
C LYS A 43 8.81 -11.53 -10.21
N GLU A 44 8.23 -10.64 -9.42
CA GLU A 44 8.94 -9.86 -8.42
C GLU A 44 8.20 -9.91 -7.08
N TYR A 45 8.88 -10.35 -6.03
CA TYR A 45 8.30 -10.39 -4.69
C TYR A 45 8.75 -9.16 -3.91
N ARG A 46 7.80 -8.46 -3.27
CA ARG A 46 8.07 -7.34 -2.37
C ARG A 46 7.51 -7.61 -0.99
N ASP A 47 8.34 -7.39 0.00
CA ASP A 47 7.99 -7.48 1.40
C ASP A 47 7.52 -6.13 1.94
N PHE A 48 6.42 -6.17 2.67
CA PHE A 48 5.87 -5.08 3.47
C PHE A 48 5.73 -5.56 4.92
N ASP A 49 5.67 -4.64 5.88
CA ASP A 49 5.70 -4.95 7.33
C ASP A 49 4.86 -6.17 7.73
N ASN A 50 3.63 -6.26 7.19
CA ASN A 50 2.67 -7.31 7.52
C ASN A 50 2.22 -8.13 6.31
N SER A 51 2.91 -8.13 5.17
CA SER A 51 2.46 -8.86 3.99
C SER A 51 3.58 -9.02 2.96
N ARG A 52 3.45 -10.01 2.09
CA ARG A 52 4.24 -10.11 0.86
C ARG A 52 3.31 -9.95 -0.34
N VAL A 53 3.78 -9.28 -1.37
CA VAL A 53 3.07 -9.15 -2.65
C VAL A 53 3.93 -9.72 -3.75
N LEU A 54 3.34 -10.57 -4.58
CA LEU A 54 3.91 -11.00 -5.85
C LEU A 54 3.41 -10.07 -6.96
N TYR A 55 4.31 -9.39 -7.65
CA TYR A 55 4.02 -8.63 -8.85
C TYR A 55 4.49 -9.38 -10.09
N GLU A 56 3.66 -9.41 -11.12
CA GLU A 56 3.96 -10.01 -12.42
C GLU A 56 3.74 -8.96 -13.51
N PRO A 57 4.71 -8.06 -13.74
CA PRO A 57 4.64 -7.08 -14.80
C PRO A 57 4.76 -7.71 -16.18
N GLU A 58 4.10 -7.06 -17.14
CA GLU A 58 4.05 -7.46 -18.53
C GLU A 58 4.45 -6.25 -19.40
N LEU A 59 5.55 -6.41 -20.12
CA LEU A 59 6.01 -5.46 -21.13
C LEU A 59 5.55 -5.92 -22.50
N ARG A 60 5.18 -4.98 -23.35
CA ARG A 60 4.79 -5.22 -24.75
C ARG A 60 5.41 -4.18 -25.68
N ARG A 61 5.27 -4.39 -26.98
CA ARG A 61 5.60 -3.41 -28.02
C ARG A 61 4.37 -2.63 -28.44
N ASP A 62 4.51 -1.31 -28.61
CA ASP A 62 3.48 -0.47 -29.19
C ASP A 62 3.47 -0.57 -30.73
N GLU A 63 2.59 0.19 -31.38
CA GLU A 63 2.46 0.23 -32.84
C GLU A 63 3.73 0.74 -33.55
N LEU A 64 4.60 1.47 -32.83
CA LEU A 64 5.89 1.98 -33.30
C LEU A 64 7.05 1.00 -33.00
N GLY A 65 6.73 -0.17 -32.43
CA GLY A 65 7.69 -1.18 -32.02
C GLY A 65 8.56 -0.74 -30.84
N LEU A 66 8.11 0.22 -30.04
CA LEU A 66 8.75 0.69 -28.83
C LEU A 66 8.21 -0.08 -27.60
N PRO A 67 9.08 -0.53 -26.70
CA PRO A 67 8.65 -1.23 -25.48
C PRO A 67 7.89 -0.32 -24.51
N TYR A 68 6.84 -0.81 -23.87
CA TYR A 68 6.13 -0.11 -22.79
C TYR A 68 5.59 -1.10 -21.75
N LEU A 69 5.28 -0.60 -20.55
CA LEU A 69 4.58 -1.38 -19.53
C LEU A 69 3.10 -1.49 -19.90
N PHE A 70 2.66 -2.69 -20.26
CA PHE A 70 1.26 -2.92 -20.62
C PHE A 70 0.39 -3.02 -19.36
N ALA A 71 0.82 -3.82 -18.40
CA ALA A 71 0.10 -4.09 -17.16
C ALA A 71 1.00 -4.78 -16.14
N TYR A 72 0.46 -5.02 -14.94
CA TYR A 72 1.02 -5.98 -14.01
C TYR A 72 -0.08 -6.63 -13.16
N ASN A 73 0.07 -7.93 -12.89
CA ASN A 73 -0.76 -8.63 -11.91
C ASN A 73 -0.12 -8.48 -10.52
N ALA A 74 -0.88 -8.07 -9.52
CA ALA A 74 -0.43 -8.03 -8.13
C ALA A 74 -1.20 -9.04 -7.29
N THR A 75 -0.50 -9.92 -6.59
CA THR A 75 -1.08 -10.93 -5.71
C THR A 75 -0.64 -10.69 -4.27
N LEU A 76 -1.55 -10.15 -3.45
CA LEU A 76 -1.35 -9.99 -2.01
C LEU A 76 -1.47 -11.36 -1.33
N LEU A 77 -0.45 -11.73 -0.56
CA LEU A 77 -0.42 -12.96 0.22
C LEU A 77 -0.92 -12.66 1.64
N GLU A 78 -2.21 -12.91 1.89
CA GLU A 78 -2.93 -12.63 3.16
C GLU A 78 -2.52 -13.60 4.28
N THR A 79 -1.26 -13.50 4.71
CA THR A 79 -0.64 -14.39 5.71
C THR A 79 -0.76 -13.87 7.15
N HIS A 80 -1.18 -12.63 7.36
CA HIS A 80 -1.28 -11.99 8.68
C HIS A 80 -2.70 -11.93 9.26
N PRO A 81 -2.83 -11.91 10.61
CA PRO A 81 -1.79 -12.18 11.61
C PRO A 81 -1.45 -13.68 11.70
N ILE A 82 -0.23 -14.02 12.12
CA ILE A 82 0.16 -15.40 12.49
C ILE A 82 0.02 -15.56 14.00
N LYS A 83 -0.80 -16.51 14.45
CA LYS A 83 -1.01 -16.78 15.89
C LYS A 83 -0.05 -17.86 16.35
N HIS A 84 1.11 -17.46 16.83
CA HIS A 84 2.15 -18.39 17.27
C HIS A 84 1.74 -19.19 18.51
N GLY A 85 2.44 -20.32 18.68
CA GLY A 85 2.29 -21.26 19.78
C GLY A 85 3.33 -22.38 19.69
N VAL A 86 3.30 -23.27 20.68
CA VAL A 86 4.18 -24.43 20.80
C VAL A 86 3.40 -25.70 20.48
N TYR A 87 3.92 -26.50 19.55
CA TYR A 87 3.31 -27.77 19.11
C TYR A 87 4.33 -28.89 19.22
N GLY A 88 4.16 -29.74 20.25
CA GLY A 88 5.19 -30.71 20.61
C GLY A 88 6.45 -30.01 21.09
N HIS A 89 7.53 -30.12 20.34
CA HIS A 89 8.82 -29.46 20.61
C HIS A 89 9.07 -28.23 19.73
N ILE A 90 8.13 -27.92 18.83
CA ILE A 90 8.29 -26.86 17.83
C ILE A 90 7.66 -25.57 18.35
N ASP A 91 8.48 -24.54 18.52
CA ASP A 91 8.03 -23.18 18.77
C ASP A 91 7.92 -22.41 17.45
N THR A 92 6.68 -22.10 17.07
CA THR A 92 6.41 -21.44 15.78
C THR A 92 6.83 -19.97 15.75
N GLU A 93 7.03 -19.31 16.90
CA GLU A 93 7.60 -17.96 16.94
C GLU A 93 9.09 -17.99 16.61
N THR A 94 9.80 -18.96 17.18
CA THR A 94 11.22 -19.21 16.89
C THR A 94 11.44 -19.54 15.40
N ILE A 95 10.56 -20.34 14.78
CA ILE A 95 10.62 -20.59 13.34
C ILE A 95 10.50 -19.29 12.54
N GLU A 96 9.54 -18.42 12.88
CA GLU A 96 9.35 -17.17 12.15
C GLU A 96 10.58 -16.27 12.25
N ASP A 97 11.19 -16.18 13.44
CA ASP A 97 12.39 -15.38 13.65
C ASP A 97 13.59 -15.91 12.84
N CYS A 98 13.77 -17.22 12.77
CA CYS A 98 14.75 -17.84 11.87
C CYS A 98 14.43 -17.57 10.40
N LEU A 99 13.17 -17.60 9.99
CA LEU A 99 12.80 -17.31 8.60
C LEU A 99 13.05 -15.84 8.22
N LYS A 100 12.81 -14.90 9.15
CA LYS A 100 13.10 -13.46 8.98
C LYS A 100 14.60 -13.15 8.90
N ASP A 101 15.44 -13.90 9.63
CA ASP A 101 16.88 -13.62 9.66
C ASP A 101 17.60 -13.93 8.34
N GLY A 102 16.99 -14.79 7.50
CA GLY A 102 17.47 -15.14 6.17
C GLY A 102 18.73 -16.00 6.12
N LYS A 103 19.33 -16.40 7.25
CA LYS A 103 20.57 -17.22 7.30
C LYS A 103 20.39 -18.57 6.60
N TRP A 104 19.18 -19.10 6.68
CA TRP A 104 18.78 -20.34 6.02
C TRP A 104 18.93 -20.31 4.49
N LEU A 105 18.97 -19.13 3.85
CA LEU A 105 19.22 -19.02 2.41
C LEU A 105 20.64 -19.47 2.03
N THR A 106 21.56 -19.44 3.00
CA THR A 106 22.99 -19.77 2.80
C THR A 106 23.47 -20.96 3.62
N ASP A 107 22.67 -21.43 4.58
CA ASP A 107 22.98 -22.58 5.44
C ASP A 107 22.02 -23.76 5.14
N PRO A 108 22.49 -24.79 4.43
CA PRO A 108 21.67 -25.96 4.09
C PRO A 108 21.17 -26.75 5.30
N ALA A 109 21.93 -26.79 6.40
CA ALA A 109 21.54 -27.55 7.59
C ALA A 109 20.35 -26.86 8.28
N LEU A 110 20.46 -25.55 8.49
CA LEU A 110 19.37 -24.73 9.03
C LEU A 110 18.12 -24.80 8.14
N PHE A 111 18.28 -24.76 6.81
CA PHE A 111 17.15 -24.88 5.90
C PHE A 111 16.46 -26.25 5.99
N SER A 112 17.25 -27.32 6.05
CA SER A 112 16.72 -28.69 6.21
C SER A 112 15.93 -28.83 7.50
N ASP A 113 16.45 -28.29 8.61
CA ASP A 113 15.78 -28.34 9.91
C ASP A 113 14.48 -27.53 9.90
N LEU A 114 14.47 -26.35 9.28
CA LEU A 114 13.26 -25.52 9.14
C LEU A 114 12.19 -26.23 8.30
N LEU A 115 12.57 -26.82 7.16
CA LEU A 115 11.65 -27.59 6.32
C LEU A 115 11.07 -28.80 7.05
N ALA A 116 11.89 -29.52 7.83
CA ALA A 116 11.43 -30.66 8.61
C ALA A 116 10.36 -30.23 9.65
N GLN A 117 10.63 -29.15 10.39
CA GLN A 117 9.68 -28.61 11.37
C GLN A 117 8.38 -28.12 10.71
N LEU A 118 8.46 -27.38 9.59
CA LEU A 118 7.27 -26.92 8.85
C LEU A 118 6.45 -28.10 8.30
N THR A 119 7.13 -29.17 7.85
CA THR A 119 6.48 -30.40 7.39
C THR A 119 5.77 -31.09 8.55
N GLU A 120 6.43 -31.23 9.70
CA GLU A 120 5.84 -31.83 10.91
C GLU A 120 4.58 -31.07 11.35
N LEU A 121 4.63 -29.74 11.40
CA LEU A 121 3.48 -28.90 11.69
C LEU A 121 2.35 -29.05 10.65
N SER A 122 2.69 -29.23 9.37
CA SER A 122 1.72 -29.37 8.29
C SER A 122 0.97 -30.71 8.29
N VAL A 123 1.57 -31.75 8.85
CA VAL A 123 0.99 -33.10 8.95
C VAL A 123 0.48 -33.45 10.35
N CYS A 124 0.82 -32.66 11.37
CA CYS A 124 0.26 -32.86 12.70
C CYS A 124 -1.27 -32.65 12.62
N GLY A 125 -2.04 -33.49 13.32
CA GLY A 125 -3.52 -33.44 13.26
C GLY A 125 -4.16 -32.14 13.77
N ASN A 126 -3.35 -31.15 14.16
CA ASN A 126 -3.78 -29.85 14.66
C ASN A 126 -3.94 -28.85 13.50
N SER A 127 -5.17 -28.43 13.24
CA SER A 127 -5.50 -27.50 12.16
C SER A 127 -4.86 -26.11 12.31
N ILE A 128 -4.58 -25.67 13.54
CA ILE A 128 -3.94 -24.38 13.81
C ILE A 128 -2.46 -24.44 13.46
N ALA A 129 -1.75 -25.47 13.90
CA ALA A 129 -0.35 -25.70 13.57
C ALA A 129 -0.13 -25.78 12.05
N LYS A 130 -1.02 -26.51 11.36
CA LYS A 130 -1.03 -26.59 9.90
C LYS A 130 -1.24 -25.23 9.24
N ASP A 131 -2.18 -24.41 9.72
CA ASP A 131 -2.40 -23.06 9.19
C ASP A 131 -1.17 -22.15 9.40
N ILE A 132 -0.53 -22.23 10.57
CA ILE A 132 0.69 -21.47 10.87
C ILE A 132 1.81 -21.85 9.92
N ALA A 133 2.09 -23.15 9.76
CA ALA A 133 3.13 -23.63 8.84
C ALA A 133 2.91 -23.09 7.42
N GLN A 134 1.68 -23.20 6.93
CA GLN A 134 1.31 -22.76 5.59
C GLN A 134 1.42 -21.24 5.42
N ARG A 135 1.10 -20.44 6.45
CA ARG A 135 1.33 -18.99 6.45
C ARG A 135 2.82 -18.65 6.42
N LEU A 136 3.64 -19.36 7.19
CA LEU A 136 5.10 -19.18 7.20
C LEU A 136 5.74 -19.55 5.86
N GLU A 137 5.36 -20.68 5.27
CA GLU A 137 5.78 -21.10 3.92
C GLU A 137 5.40 -20.05 2.87
N THR A 138 4.15 -19.60 2.88
CA THR A 138 3.65 -18.58 1.95
C THR A 138 4.41 -17.26 2.11
N ARG A 139 4.68 -16.85 3.35
CA ARG A 139 5.24 -15.54 3.64
C ARG A 139 6.75 -15.46 3.35
N TYR A 140 7.50 -16.50 3.68
CA TYR A 140 8.97 -16.43 3.66
C TYR A 140 9.62 -17.27 2.57
N LEU A 141 9.04 -18.43 2.22
CA LEU A 141 9.65 -19.36 1.27
C LEU A 141 9.25 -19.07 -0.17
N MET A 142 8.05 -18.55 -0.43
CA MET A 142 7.61 -18.18 -1.77
C MET A 142 8.53 -17.15 -2.42
N GLY A 143 8.95 -17.42 -3.66
CA GLY A 143 9.86 -16.55 -4.41
C GLY A 143 11.33 -16.80 -4.13
N THR A 144 11.66 -17.75 -3.26
CA THR A 144 13.03 -18.19 -3.01
C THR A 144 13.30 -19.53 -3.70
N SER A 145 14.54 -20.03 -3.64
CA SER A 145 14.90 -21.38 -4.08
C SER A 145 14.10 -22.48 -3.37
N ALA A 146 13.62 -22.21 -2.15
CA ALA A 146 12.81 -23.12 -1.35
C ALA A 146 11.43 -23.41 -1.96
N THR A 147 10.96 -22.57 -2.89
CA THR A 147 9.67 -22.70 -3.58
C THR A 147 9.47 -24.08 -4.21
N ARG A 148 10.56 -24.77 -4.58
CA ARG A 148 10.54 -26.14 -5.16
C ARG A 148 10.09 -27.22 -4.17
N HIS A 149 10.10 -26.92 -2.87
CA HIS A 149 9.81 -27.87 -1.80
C HIS A 149 8.41 -27.68 -1.20
N ILE A 150 7.63 -26.71 -1.68
CA ILE A 150 6.29 -26.38 -1.16
C ILE A 150 5.24 -26.38 -2.29
N ASN A 151 3.97 -26.60 -1.94
CA ASN A 151 2.88 -26.61 -2.93
C ASN A 151 2.37 -25.18 -3.21
N VAL A 152 3.07 -24.49 -4.10
CA VAL A 152 2.82 -23.07 -4.45
C VAL A 152 1.40 -22.82 -4.93
N ASP A 153 0.88 -23.63 -5.84
CA ASP A 153 -0.44 -23.44 -6.43
C ASP A 153 -1.54 -23.49 -5.37
N TRP A 154 -1.40 -24.42 -4.43
CA TRP A 154 -2.32 -24.55 -3.31
C TRP A 154 -2.22 -23.37 -2.34
N LEU A 155 -1.01 -22.90 -2.03
CA LEU A 155 -0.79 -21.75 -1.15
C LEU A 155 -1.32 -20.45 -1.77
N LEU A 156 -1.07 -20.23 -3.06
CA LEU A 156 -1.62 -19.11 -3.83
C LEU A 156 -3.15 -19.15 -3.84
N LYS A 157 -3.76 -20.31 -4.04
CA LYS A 157 -5.23 -20.45 -3.99
C LYS A 157 -5.81 -20.16 -2.60
N ARG A 158 -5.05 -20.42 -1.53
CA ARG A 158 -5.51 -20.25 -0.15
C ARG A 158 -5.32 -18.83 0.38
N PHE A 159 -4.15 -18.23 0.14
CA PHE A 159 -3.75 -16.94 0.72
C PHE A 159 -3.62 -15.83 -0.31
N GLY A 160 -3.62 -16.16 -1.61
CA GLY A 160 -3.48 -15.19 -2.68
C GLY A 160 -4.78 -14.46 -2.96
N LYS A 161 -4.66 -13.14 -3.03
CA LYS A 161 -5.69 -12.24 -3.53
C LYS A 161 -5.06 -11.44 -4.66
N SER A 162 -5.49 -11.70 -5.90
CA SER A 162 -4.87 -11.13 -7.11
C SER A 162 -5.69 -10.03 -7.76
N HIS A 163 -5.02 -9.08 -8.38
CA HIS A 163 -5.64 -8.02 -9.15
C HIS A 163 -4.74 -7.57 -10.31
N TYR A 164 -5.35 -7.37 -11.48
CA TYR A 164 -4.67 -6.95 -12.70
C TYR A 164 -4.77 -5.44 -12.88
N PHE A 165 -3.63 -4.75 -12.74
CA PHE A 165 -3.51 -3.31 -12.96
C PHE A 165 -3.09 -3.05 -14.41
N ARG A 166 -3.98 -2.46 -15.18
CA ARG A 166 -3.75 -2.14 -16.59
C ARG A 166 -3.16 -0.73 -16.71
N CYS A 167 -1.99 -0.60 -17.34
CA CYS A 167 -1.24 0.65 -17.43
C CYS A 167 -1.56 1.48 -18.69
N ASP A 168 -2.11 0.85 -19.73
CA ASP A 168 -2.44 1.50 -21.02
C ASP A 168 -3.77 2.28 -21.03
N GLN A 169 -4.56 2.24 -19.95
CA GLN A 169 -5.83 2.97 -19.84
C GLN A 169 -5.59 4.39 -19.30
N GLN A 170 -6.00 5.40 -20.07
CA GLN A 170 -6.01 6.80 -19.67
C GLN A 170 -6.74 6.97 -18.32
N GLY A 171 -5.97 7.16 -17.24
CA GLY A 171 -6.48 7.32 -15.87
C GLY A 171 -5.87 6.37 -14.83
N LEU A 172 -5.29 5.23 -15.25
CA LEU A 172 -4.70 4.21 -14.37
C LEU A 172 -3.18 4.03 -14.55
N SER A 173 -2.56 4.78 -15.45
CA SER A 173 -1.18 4.58 -15.91
C SER A 173 -0.09 4.60 -14.82
N ASP A 174 -0.39 5.06 -13.60
CA ASP A 174 0.62 5.44 -12.62
C ASP A 174 0.42 4.80 -11.23
N VAL A 175 -0.16 3.59 -11.14
CA VAL A 175 -0.22 2.86 -9.85
C VAL A 175 1.15 2.25 -9.55
N SER A 176 1.88 2.88 -8.63
CA SER A 176 3.13 2.32 -8.10
C SER A 176 2.88 1.06 -7.27
N LEU A 177 3.92 0.24 -7.07
CA LEU A 177 3.84 -1.00 -6.27
C LEU A 177 3.29 -0.73 -4.86
N ILE A 178 3.76 0.33 -4.19
CA ILE A 178 3.29 0.72 -2.85
C ILE A 178 1.79 1.08 -2.85
N GLN A 179 1.31 1.79 -3.88
CA GLN A 179 -0.09 2.11 -4.02
C GLN A 179 -0.91 0.85 -4.29
N ALA A 180 -0.44 -0.04 -5.17
CA ALA A 180 -1.08 -1.32 -5.43
C ALA A 180 -1.19 -2.16 -4.15
N TYR A 181 -0.14 -2.24 -3.33
CA TYR A 181 -0.17 -2.93 -2.04
C TYR A 181 -1.24 -2.37 -1.11
N ASN A 182 -1.26 -1.05 -0.92
CA ASN A 182 -2.22 -0.39 -0.05
C ASN A 182 -3.66 -0.58 -0.55
N LEU A 183 -3.88 -0.42 -1.86
CA LEU A 183 -5.17 -0.69 -2.51
C LEU A 183 -5.62 -2.14 -2.28
N MET A 184 -4.73 -3.11 -2.49
CA MET A 184 -5.02 -4.54 -2.28
C MET A 184 -5.34 -4.85 -0.82
N SER A 185 -4.75 -4.09 0.10
CA SER A 185 -5.03 -4.12 1.54
C SER A 185 -6.30 -3.35 1.93
N GLY A 186 -7.07 -2.83 0.97
CA GLY A 186 -8.32 -2.09 1.21
C GLY A 186 -8.14 -0.62 1.58
N ARG A 187 -6.92 -0.09 1.48
CA ARG A 187 -6.61 1.32 1.78
C ARG A 187 -6.70 2.15 0.49
N PRO A 188 -7.56 3.18 0.44
CA PRO A 188 -7.61 4.06 -0.71
C PRO A 188 -6.37 4.96 -0.79
N VAL A 189 -6.02 5.37 -1.99
CA VAL A 189 -4.89 6.24 -2.32
C VAL A 189 -5.39 7.59 -2.81
N LEU A 190 -4.66 8.67 -2.53
CA LEU A 190 -4.99 10.00 -3.03
C LEU A 190 -4.39 10.19 -4.43
N ARG A 191 -5.22 10.61 -5.39
CA ARG A 191 -4.84 10.97 -6.76
C ARG A 191 -5.14 12.43 -7.03
N PHE A 192 -4.46 12.99 -8.03
CA PHE A 192 -4.68 14.34 -8.52
C PHE A 192 -4.96 14.29 -10.01
N GLU A 193 -6.03 14.96 -10.45
CA GLU A 193 -6.36 15.15 -11.86
C GLU A 193 -6.19 16.62 -12.21
N ALA A 194 -5.50 16.89 -13.32
CA ALA A 194 -5.45 18.23 -13.88
C ALA A 194 -6.80 18.54 -14.54
N THR A 195 -7.58 19.43 -13.94
CA THR A 195 -8.88 19.82 -14.48
C THR A 195 -8.77 21.03 -15.41
N GLU A 196 -7.77 21.89 -15.18
CA GLU A 196 -7.43 23.06 -16.00
C GLU A 196 -5.90 23.31 -15.89
N PRO A 197 -5.27 24.12 -16.76
CA PRO A 197 -3.87 24.50 -16.59
C PRO A 197 -3.61 25.07 -15.20
N ASN A 198 -2.68 24.47 -14.45
CA ASN A 198 -2.35 24.80 -13.06
C ASN A 198 -3.48 24.58 -12.02
N VAL A 199 -4.56 23.87 -12.38
CA VAL A 199 -5.64 23.51 -11.45
C VAL A 199 -5.71 22.00 -11.31
N TYR A 200 -5.36 21.52 -10.13
CA TYR A 200 -5.41 20.11 -9.77
C TYR A 200 -6.53 19.83 -8.78
N THR A 201 -7.33 18.80 -9.05
CA THR A 201 -8.38 18.30 -8.16
C THR A 201 -7.95 16.97 -7.56
N GLY A 202 -7.94 16.89 -6.23
CA GLY A 202 -7.66 15.65 -5.51
C GLY A 202 -8.89 14.74 -5.47
N TYR A 203 -8.70 13.43 -5.60
CA TYR A 203 -9.74 12.43 -5.40
C TYR A 203 -9.16 11.16 -4.78
N TRP A 204 -9.98 10.43 -4.04
CA TRP A 204 -9.60 9.13 -3.48
C TRP A 204 -9.88 8.03 -4.49
N PHE A 205 -8.93 7.11 -4.65
CA PHE A 205 -9.01 5.93 -5.49
C PHE A 205 -8.90 4.69 -4.60
N GLY A 206 -9.79 3.72 -4.72
CA GLY A 206 -9.83 2.55 -3.83
C GLY A 206 -10.28 1.28 -4.55
N LEU A 207 -9.84 0.12 -4.05
CA LEU A 207 -10.32 -1.20 -4.50
C LEU A 207 -11.43 -1.69 -3.57
N LYS A 208 -12.59 -2.08 -4.12
CA LYS A 208 -13.68 -2.75 -3.37
C LYS A 208 -13.82 -4.20 -3.79
N ARG A 209 -14.37 -5.02 -2.89
CA ARG A 209 -14.82 -6.40 -3.18
C ARG A 209 -16.23 -6.35 -3.80
N PHE A 210 -16.52 -7.24 -4.75
CA PHE A 210 -17.86 -7.38 -5.33
C PHE A 210 -18.88 -7.73 -4.23
N PRO A 211 -20.08 -7.12 -4.22
CA PRO A 211 -21.11 -7.46 -3.23
C PRO A 211 -21.69 -8.87 -3.39
N GLU A 212 -21.64 -9.44 -4.61
CA GLU A 212 -22.21 -10.75 -4.92
C GLU A 212 -21.24 -11.60 -5.78
N PRO A 213 -20.85 -12.82 -5.36
CA PRO A 213 -20.12 -13.70 -6.25
C PRO A 213 -21.03 -14.04 -7.44
N MET A 214 -20.64 -13.69 -8.67
CA MET A 214 -21.26 -14.29 -9.85
C MET A 214 -21.11 -15.81 -9.73
N ILE A 215 -22.21 -16.53 -9.93
CA ILE A 215 -22.25 -18.00 -9.81
C ILE A 215 -21.17 -18.58 -10.71
N GLY A 216 -20.12 -19.16 -10.11
CA GLY A 216 -18.98 -19.76 -10.80
C GLY A 216 -17.64 -19.05 -10.58
N GLU A 217 -17.62 -17.80 -10.11
CA GLU A 217 -16.39 -17.05 -9.84
C GLU A 217 -16.19 -16.83 -8.33
N LYS A 218 -15.38 -17.68 -7.71
CA LYS A 218 -14.82 -17.38 -6.39
C LYS A 218 -13.69 -16.36 -6.56
N GLY A 219 -13.92 -15.12 -6.14
CA GLY A 219 -12.84 -14.20 -5.76
C GLY A 219 -12.32 -13.24 -6.82
N SER A 220 -13.01 -13.04 -7.94
CA SER A 220 -12.65 -12.00 -8.89
C SER A 220 -12.91 -10.62 -8.26
N LEU A 221 -11.85 -9.89 -7.91
CA LEU A 221 -11.94 -8.50 -7.47
C LEU A 221 -12.25 -7.64 -8.68
N TRP A 222 -13.43 -7.01 -8.72
CA TRP A 222 -13.75 -5.99 -9.72
C TRP A 222 -13.99 -4.63 -9.07
N PHE A 223 -13.64 -3.59 -9.81
CA PHE A 223 -13.65 -2.19 -9.39
C PHE A 223 -15.06 -1.62 -9.23
N GLU A 224 -15.20 -0.69 -8.27
CA GLU A 224 -16.10 0.47 -8.41
C GLU A 224 -15.18 1.70 -8.31
N GLU A 225 -14.89 2.34 -9.45
CA GLU A 225 -14.32 3.69 -9.43
C GLU A 225 -15.34 4.63 -8.79
N LYS A 226 -15.19 4.94 -7.49
CA LYS A 226 -15.81 6.14 -6.94
C LYS A 226 -14.85 7.30 -7.16
N GLN A 227 -15.06 8.04 -8.25
CA GLN A 227 -14.56 9.40 -8.32
C GLN A 227 -15.22 10.22 -7.20
N TYR A 228 -14.49 10.43 -6.11
CA TYR A 228 -14.87 11.38 -5.07
C TYR A 228 -14.57 12.81 -5.53
N ARG A 229 -15.24 13.25 -6.61
CA ARG A 229 -15.09 14.58 -7.20
C ARG A 229 -15.35 15.65 -6.12
N GLY A 230 -14.40 16.56 -5.93
CA GLY A 230 -14.57 17.76 -5.10
C GLY A 230 -13.68 17.87 -3.86
N PHE A 231 -12.76 16.92 -3.62
CA PHE A 231 -11.81 17.04 -2.51
C PHE A 231 -10.62 17.93 -2.89
N LYS A 232 -10.61 19.16 -2.39
CA LYS A 232 -9.48 20.09 -2.49
C LYS A 232 -8.74 20.11 -1.14
N PRO A 233 -7.76 19.22 -0.89
CA PRO A 233 -7.09 19.08 0.42
C PRO A 233 -6.50 20.41 0.90
N HIS A 234 -5.94 21.22 -0.01
CA HIS A 234 -5.46 22.56 0.29
C HIS A 234 -6.57 23.52 0.78
N LEU A 235 -7.82 23.38 0.31
CA LEU A 235 -8.94 24.19 0.82
C LEU A 235 -9.50 23.67 2.15
N LEU A 236 -9.43 22.35 2.39
CA LEU A 236 -9.92 21.76 3.65
C LEU A 236 -8.92 21.96 4.79
N LEU A 237 -7.61 21.88 4.52
CA LEU A 237 -6.57 22.23 5.48
C LEU A 237 -6.64 23.72 5.87
N ARG A 238 -6.96 24.62 4.92
CA ARG A 238 -7.20 26.05 5.19
C ARG A 238 -8.42 26.34 6.07
N LYS A 239 -9.40 25.43 6.14
CA LYS A 239 -10.57 25.56 7.03
C LYS A 239 -10.27 25.14 8.46
N LEU A 240 -9.18 24.39 8.67
CA LEU A 240 -8.74 24.01 9.99
C LEU A 240 -7.96 25.18 10.60
N PRO A 241 -8.00 25.38 11.93
CA PRO A 241 -7.27 26.45 12.61
C PRO A 241 -5.76 26.12 12.65
N ILE A 242 -5.13 25.91 11.51
CA ILE A 242 -3.70 25.61 11.39
C ILE A 242 -3.02 26.94 11.07
N ASN A 243 -2.16 27.40 11.98
CA ASN A 243 -1.44 28.66 11.78
C ASN A 243 -0.30 28.47 10.79
N ASP A 244 0.46 27.39 10.94
CA ASP A 244 1.58 27.00 10.07
C ASP A 244 1.80 25.49 10.18
N ILE A 245 2.15 24.84 9.08
CA ILE A 245 2.84 23.54 9.12
C ILE A 245 4.31 23.92 9.31
N GLU A 246 4.82 23.78 10.54
CA GLU A 246 6.06 24.42 11.02
C GLU A 246 7.35 24.09 10.24
N LYS A 247 7.32 23.11 9.36
CA LYS A 247 8.49 22.67 8.59
C LYS A 247 8.10 22.57 7.13
N GLU A 248 8.77 23.36 6.28
CA GLU A 248 8.82 23.11 4.84
C GLU A 248 9.05 21.61 4.60
N GLY A 249 8.18 20.97 3.83
CA GLY A 249 8.26 19.53 3.50
C GLY A 249 7.43 18.59 4.37
N THR A 250 6.81 19.06 5.48
CA THR A 250 5.98 18.18 6.34
C THR A 250 4.55 18.03 5.79
N ASP A 251 4.07 19.04 5.09
CA ASP A 251 2.88 18.96 4.23
C ASP A 251 3.13 18.02 3.04
N THR A 252 4.31 18.10 2.42
CA THR A 252 4.74 17.21 1.34
C THR A 252 4.79 15.77 1.81
N LEU A 253 5.37 15.48 2.98
CA LEU A 253 5.41 14.12 3.53
C LEU A 253 4.00 13.58 3.84
N LEU A 254 3.13 14.39 4.44
CA LEU A 254 1.74 14.01 4.71
C LEU A 254 1.01 13.68 3.40
N ILE A 255 1.13 14.55 2.40
CA ILE A 255 0.52 14.36 1.07
C ILE A 255 1.09 13.11 0.40
N GLN A 256 2.40 12.90 0.44
CA GLN A 256 3.04 11.72 -0.14
C GLN A 256 2.55 10.42 0.49
N GLN A 257 2.41 10.39 1.82
CA GLN A 257 1.86 9.23 2.53
C GLN A 257 0.40 8.96 2.14
N LEU A 258 -0.39 10.01 1.91
CA LEU A 258 -1.77 9.87 1.43
C LEU A 258 -1.85 9.43 -0.04
N ILE A 259 -0.96 9.95 -0.91
CA ILE A 259 -0.81 9.48 -2.29
C ILE A 259 -0.48 8.00 -2.32
N ASN A 260 0.29 7.51 -1.35
CA ASN A 260 0.65 6.10 -1.26
C ASN A 260 -0.43 5.24 -0.59
N GLY A 261 -1.45 5.82 0.05
CA GLY A 261 -2.49 5.08 0.80
C GLY A 261 -2.06 4.64 2.21
N GLY A 262 -1.03 5.27 2.76
CA GLY A 262 -0.54 5.03 4.12
C GLY A 262 -1.27 5.82 5.21
N PHE A 263 -1.05 5.43 6.46
CA PHE A 263 -1.45 6.23 7.62
C PHE A 263 -0.49 7.41 7.79
N ALA A 264 -0.95 8.59 7.40
CA ALA A 264 -0.11 9.77 7.43
C ALA A 264 -0.23 10.48 8.79
N HIS A 265 0.90 10.75 9.43
CA HIS A 265 0.96 11.52 10.68
C HIS A 265 1.93 12.68 10.53
N SER A 266 1.54 13.85 11.03
CA SER A 266 2.38 15.05 11.00
C SER A 266 2.15 15.90 12.24
N ILE A 267 3.17 16.68 12.60
CA ILE A 267 3.14 17.63 13.71
C ILE A 267 2.85 19.02 13.14
N ILE A 268 1.87 19.71 13.71
CA ILE A 268 1.36 21.00 13.21
C ILE A 268 1.24 22.03 14.33
N ARG A 269 1.27 23.32 13.99
CA ARG A 269 0.93 24.41 14.92
C ARG A 269 -0.52 24.85 14.70
N VAL A 270 -1.33 24.78 15.76
CA VAL A 270 -2.76 25.10 15.73
C VAL A 270 -3.00 26.48 16.36
N ALA A 271 -3.89 27.27 15.78
CA ALA A 271 -4.27 28.58 16.26
C ALA A 271 -4.80 28.52 17.69
N GLY A 272 -4.19 29.29 18.59
CA GLY A 272 -4.55 29.31 20.01
C GLY A 272 -3.93 28.20 20.86
N GLU A 273 -3.22 27.24 20.27
CA GLU A 273 -2.44 26.24 21.01
C GLU A 273 -1.00 26.71 21.20
N LYS A 274 -0.51 26.65 22.45
CA LYS A 274 0.89 26.99 22.78
C LYS A 274 1.87 25.87 22.46
N ARG A 275 1.37 24.66 22.22
CA ARG A 275 2.16 23.44 22.03
C ARG A 275 1.79 22.79 20.70
N LEU A 276 2.73 22.00 20.19
CA LEU A 276 2.57 21.29 18.93
C LEU A 276 1.42 20.29 19.01
N SER A 277 0.59 20.31 17.97
CA SER A 277 -0.55 19.41 17.77
C SER A 277 -0.19 18.35 16.72
N ARG A 278 -1.02 17.32 16.59
CA ARG A 278 -0.82 16.23 15.61
C ARG A 278 -1.98 16.16 14.64
N ILE A 279 -1.70 16.01 13.37
CA ILE A 279 -2.66 15.61 12.34
C ILE A 279 -2.43 14.14 11.98
N SER A 280 -3.52 13.38 11.85
CA SER A 280 -3.52 12.00 11.39
C SER A 280 -4.54 11.87 10.28
N ALA A 281 -4.15 11.27 9.16
CA ALA A 281 -5.03 10.97 8.05
C ALA A 281 -5.13 9.45 7.88
N ASP A 282 -6.37 8.99 7.88
CA ASP A 282 -6.79 7.60 7.83
C ASP A 282 -7.64 7.44 6.58
N ALA A 283 -6.96 7.06 5.49
CA ALA A 283 -7.57 6.90 4.18
C ALA A 283 -8.64 5.79 4.19
N GLU A 284 -8.37 4.69 4.89
CA GLU A 284 -9.27 3.53 5.02
C GLU A 284 -10.65 3.93 5.55
N ASN A 285 -10.68 4.75 6.60
CA ASN A 285 -11.92 5.23 7.19
C ASN A 285 -12.42 6.56 6.60
N ASN A 286 -11.73 7.11 5.60
CA ASN A 286 -11.99 8.43 5.04
C ASN A 286 -11.99 9.53 6.12
N ARG A 287 -10.97 9.58 7.00
CA ARG A 287 -10.92 10.50 8.14
C ARG A 287 -9.62 11.31 8.21
N LEU A 288 -9.74 12.58 8.54
CA LEU A 288 -8.64 13.42 9.04
C LEU A 288 -8.91 13.77 10.50
N ARG A 289 -7.99 13.46 11.40
CA ARG A 289 -8.10 13.72 12.83
C ARG A 289 -7.05 14.73 13.26
N LEU A 290 -7.46 15.70 14.06
CA LEU A 290 -6.57 16.64 14.73
C LEU A 290 -6.57 16.38 16.23
N PHE A 291 -5.36 16.26 16.78
CA PHE A 291 -5.12 16.05 18.20
C PHE A 291 -4.35 17.23 18.77
N ASN A 292 -4.75 17.71 19.94
CA ASN A 292 -3.99 18.73 20.65
C ASN A 292 -2.68 18.12 21.21
N ALA A 293 -1.85 18.96 21.82
CA ALA A 293 -0.57 18.53 22.42
C ALA A 293 -0.69 17.50 23.55
N LYS A 294 -1.91 17.27 24.07
CA LYS A 294 -2.21 16.25 25.09
C LYS A 294 -2.72 14.94 24.47
N GLY A 295 -2.73 14.83 23.14
CA GLY A 295 -3.25 13.67 22.42
C GLY A 295 -4.77 13.61 22.35
N GLN A 296 -5.49 14.68 22.73
CA GLN A 296 -6.96 14.70 22.69
C GLN A 296 -7.44 15.15 21.32
N GLU A 297 -8.35 14.38 20.71
CA GLU A 297 -8.99 14.74 19.45
C GLU A 297 -9.88 15.97 19.65
N PHE A 298 -9.71 16.98 18.80
CA PHE A 298 -10.52 18.21 18.84
C PHE A 298 -11.15 18.56 17.49
N SER A 299 -10.79 17.86 16.41
CA SER A 299 -11.45 17.98 15.11
C SER A 299 -11.36 16.68 14.32
N LEU A 300 -12.45 16.35 13.64
CA LEU A 300 -12.58 15.21 12.74
C LEU A 300 -13.21 15.71 11.44
N LEU A 301 -12.51 15.54 10.32
CA LEU A 301 -13.09 15.69 8.99
C LEU A 301 -13.32 14.30 8.40
N ILE A 302 -14.54 14.04 7.95
CA ILE A 302 -14.87 12.84 7.20
C ILE A 302 -14.86 13.21 5.71
N PHE A 303 -14.05 12.53 4.92
CA PHE A 303 -13.99 12.68 3.47
C PHE A 303 -15.19 11.95 2.84
N SER A 304 -16.41 12.46 3.06
CA SER A 304 -17.63 11.89 2.45
C SER A 304 -18.11 12.76 1.29
N PRO A 305 -18.51 12.18 0.14
CA PRO A 305 -19.17 12.92 -0.95
C PRO A 305 -20.65 13.19 -0.64
N LEU A 306 -21.20 12.63 0.45
CA LEU A 306 -22.59 12.81 0.83
C LEU A 306 -22.68 13.24 2.31
N LYS A 307 -23.31 14.41 2.47
CA LYS A 307 -23.60 15.18 3.69
C LYS A 307 -22.42 15.93 4.31
N LYS A 308 -22.42 17.25 4.07
CA LYS A 308 -21.92 18.24 5.04
C LYS A 308 -22.57 17.94 6.38
N THR A 309 -21.83 17.29 7.27
CA THR A 309 -22.10 17.36 8.70
C THR A 309 -20.86 18.03 9.28
N GLU A 310 -20.85 19.36 9.24
CA GLU A 310 -19.99 20.13 10.12
C GLU A 310 -20.48 19.82 11.54
N LEU A 311 -19.74 19.01 12.28
CA LEU A 311 -19.98 18.86 13.71
C LEU A 311 -19.74 20.23 14.36
N PRO A 312 -20.62 20.67 15.29
CA PRO A 312 -20.53 21.99 15.86
C PRO A 312 -19.19 22.15 16.59
N LEU A 313 -18.41 23.15 16.18
CA LEU A 313 -17.36 23.73 17.01
C LEU A 313 -17.99 24.02 18.36
N LYS A 314 -17.53 23.34 19.42
CA LYS A 314 -17.98 23.62 20.78
C LYS A 314 -17.91 25.14 21.01
N LYS A 315 -19.06 25.71 21.34
CA LYS A 315 -19.27 27.15 21.58
C LYS A 315 -18.15 27.68 22.47
N LYS A 316 -17.67 28.90 22.15
CA LYS A 316 -16.73 29.68 22.96
C LYS A 316 -17.06 29.54 24.45
N PRO A 317 -16.06 29.36 25.34
CA PRO A 317 -16.31 29.43 26.77
C PRO A 317 -16.88 30.82 27.12
N PRO A 318 -17.77 30.92 28.12
CA PRO A 318 -18.37 32.19 28.48
C PRO A 318 -17.29 33.19 28.93
N PRO A 319 -17.47 34.49 28.70
CA PRO A 319 -16.51 35.48 29.15
C PRO A 319 -16.38 35.42 30.67
N PHE A 320 -15.14 35.31 31.15
CA PHE A 320 -14.83 35.47 32.56
C PHE A 320 -15.42 36.79 33.07
N LYS A 321 -16.31 36.71 34.07
CA LYS A 321 -16.67 37.87 34.89
C LYS A 321 -15.39 38.40 35.52
N ARG A 322 -14.96 39.60 35.12
CA ARG A 322 -13.98 40.36 35.89
C ARG A 322 -14.62 40.74 37.21
N ASN A 323 -14.27 40.02 38.28
CA ASN A 323 -14.38 40.55 39.63
C ASN A 323 -13.39 41.71 39.73
N ASN A 324 -13.88 42.94 39.59
CA ASN A 324 -13.17 44.10 40.08
C ASN A 324 -13.20 44.06 41.62
N ARG A 325 -12.14 43.53 42.20
CA ARG A 325 -11.75 43.83 43.58
C ARG A 325 -10.25 44.11 43.59
N ASN A 326 -9.93 45.38 43.77
CA ASN A 326 -8.79 45.93 44.52
C ASN A 326 -9.27 47.35 44.92
N ARG A 327 -9.72 47.59 46.16
CA ARG A 327 -8.93 47.96 47.37
C ARG A 327 -8.14 49.27 47.14
N PRO A 328 -8.06 50.20 48.10
CA PRO A 328 -8.28 50.08 49.55
C PRO A 328 -9.67 50.51 50.03
#